data_AF-B0Y8J5-F1
#
_entry.id   AF-B0Y8J5-F1
#
_cell.length_a   1.000
_cell.length_b   1.000
_cell.length_c   1.000
_cell.angle_alpha   90.00
_cell.angle_beta   90.00
_cell.angle_gamma   90.00
#
_symmetry.space_group_name_H-M   'P 1'
#
loop_
_entity.id
_entity.type
_entity.pdbx_description
1 polymer ?
#
loop_
_entity_poly.entity_id
_entity_poly.type
_entity_poly.pdbx_seq_one_letter_code
_entity_poly.pdbx_strand_id
1 'polypeptide(L)' 'MPQRKPISMSQKAALRAQKCLHPNVTQKDLRKWFQETYDHTLSSGLISDILSRKYDYLDADSEEELEILP' A
#
# COMPACT_ATOMS: atom_id res chain seq x y z
N MET A 1 -13.85 19.53 4.30
CA MET A 1 -13.01 18.80 3.33
C MET A 1 -12.45 17.58 4.06
N PRO A 2 -12.70 16.33 3.64
CA PRO A 2 -12.17 15.17 4.36
C PRO A 2 -10.64 15.20 4.33
N GLN A 3 -10.01 15.20 5.50
CA GLN A 3 -8.55 15.18 5.63
C GLN A 3 -8.04 13.85 5.08
N ARG A 4 -7.25 13.92 4.00
CA ARG A 4 -6.51 12.75 3.47
C ARG A 4 -5.40 12.47 4.48
N LYS A 5 -5.52 11.40 5.29
CA LYS A 5 -4.39 10.98 6.11
C LYS A 5 -3.26 10.56 5.14
N PRO A 6 -2.02 11.04 5.36
CA PRO A 6 -0.90 10.62 4.55
C PRO A 6 -0.63 9.13 4.78
N ILE A 7 -0.37 8.38 3.71
CA ILE A 7 0.02 6.98 3.78
C ILE A 7 1.55 6.90 3.85
N SER A 8 2.08 5.99 4.67
CA SER A 8 3.53 5.79 4.79
C SER A 8 4.09 4.99 3.62
N MET A 9 5.42 4.98 3.45
CA MET A 9 6.07 4.17 2.42
C MET A 9 5.90 2.67 2.69
N SER A 10 6.03 2.25 3.95
CA SER A 10 5.84 0.86 4.37
C SER A 10 4.41 0.37 4.07
N GLN A 11 3.40 1.24 4.23
CA GLN A 11 2.02 0.95 3.82
C GLN A 11 1.87 0.78 2.30
N LYS A 12 2.56 1.58 1.49
CA LYS A 12 2.56 1.44 0.03
C LYS A 12 3.22 0.13 -0.39
N ALA A 13 4.36 -0.21 0.22
CA ALA A 13 5.06 -1.47 -0.02
C ALA A 13 4.16 -2.67 0.31
N ALA A 14 3.49 -2.66 1.46
CA ALA A 14 2.55 -3.71 1.85
C ALA A 14 1.39 -3.89 0.84
N LEU A 15 0.83 -2.78 0.32
CA LEU A 15 -0.22 -2.84 -0.71
C LEU A 15 0.27 -3.49 -2.01
N ARG A 16 1.52 -3.19 -2.42
CA ARG A 16 2.14 -3.80 -3.60
C ARG A 16 2.45 -5.26 -3.38
N ALA A 17 3.04 -5.61 -2.23
CA ALA A 17 3.28 -7.00 -1.84
C ALA A 17 1.98 -7.82 -1.88
N GLN A 18 0.87 -7.28 -1.36
CA GLN A 18 -0.43 -7.95 -1.42
C GLN A 18 -0.90 -8.21 -2.87
N LYS A 19 -0.65 -7.27 -3.80
CA LYS A 19 -0.99 -7.44 -5.22
C LYS A 19 -0.06 -8.44 -5.91
N CYS A 20 1.22 -8.50 -5.53
CA CYS A 20 2.17 -9.49 -6.02
C CYS A 20 1.83 -10.91 -5.54
N LEU A 21 1.47 -11.06 -4.27
CA LEU A 21 1.02 -12.34 -3.69
C LEU A 21 -0.29 -12.82 -4.30
N HIS A 22 -1.18 -11.89 -4.66
CA HIS A 22 -2.47 -12.22 -5.25
C HIS A 22 -2.71 -11.43 -6.55
N PRO A 23 -2.11 -11.81 -7.68
CA PRO A 23 -2.22 -11.04 -8.93
C PRO A 23 -3.67 -10.87 -9.42
N ASN A 24 -4.59 -11.77 -9.03
CA ASN A 24 -5.99 -11.75 -9.44
C ASN A 24 -6.91 -10.88 -8.57
N VAL A 25 -6.43 -10.33 -7.44
CA VAL A 25 -7.28 -9.46 -6.60
C VAL A 25 -7.59 -8.15 -7.32
N THR A 26 -8.83 -7.68 -7.18
CA THR A 26 -9.24 -6.41 -7.76
C THR A 26 -8.80 -5.24 -6.87
N GLN A 27 -8.82 -4.02 -7.40
CA GLN A 27 -8.56 -2.82 -6.59
C GLN A 27 -9.56 -2.68 -5.42
N LYS A 28 -10.79 -3.20 -5.57
CA LYS A 28 -11.81 -3.18 -4.52
C LYS A 28 -11.40 -4.08 -3.36
N ASP A 29 -10.85 -5.25 -3.66
CA ASP A 29 -10.36 -6.20 -2.65
C ASP A 29 -9.13 -5.64 -1.93
N LEU A 30 -8.18 -5.05 -2.67
CA LEU A 30 -7.01 -4.38 -2.09
C LEU A 30 -7.41 -3.23 -1.17
N ARG A 31 -8.41 -2.43 -1.58
CA ARG A 31 -8.94 -1.35 -0.75
C ARG A 31 -9.52 -1.88 0.55
N LYS A 32 -10.31 -2.96 0.46
CA LYS A 32 -10.93 -3.60 1.62
C LYS A 32 -9.87 -4.14 2.58
N TRP A 33 -8.92 -4.90 2.06
CA TRP A 33 -7.78 -5.42 2.81
C TRP A 33 -6.98 -4.30 3.49
N PHE A 34 -6.69 -3.22 2.77
CA PHE A 34 -5.93 -2.09 3.33
C PHE A 34 -6.71 -1.38 4.45
N GLN A 35 -8.03 -1.24 4.30
CA GLN A 35 -8.90 -0.70 5.34
C GLN A 35 -8.94 -1.61 6.57
N GLU A 36 -9.04 -2.92 6.38
CA GLU A 36 -9.03 -3.90 7.48
C GLU A 36 -7.66 -3.94 8.19
N THR A 37 -6.56 -3.73 7.47
CA THR A 37 -5.20 -3.82 8.00
C THR A 37 -4.75 -2.54 8.72
N TYR A 38 -5.10 -1.36 8.19
CA TYR A 38 -4.57 -0.07 8.66
C TYR A 38 -5.64 0.88 9.20
N ASP A 39 -6.89 0.42 9.33
CA ASP A 39 -8.06 1.27 9.64
C ASP A 39 -8.13 2.52 8.74
N HIS A 40 -7.67 2.37 7.50
CA HIS A 40 -7.48 3.49 6.58
C HIS A 40 -8.08 3.21 5.21
N THR A 41 -8.88 4.16 4.71
CA THR A 41 -9.55 3.99 3.42
C THR A 41 -8.79 4.70 2.31
N LEU A 42 -8.32 3.93 1.32
CA LEU A 42 -7.69 4.47 0.12
C LEU A 42 -8.73 4.81 -0.96
N SER A 43 -8.44 5.82 -1.76
CA SER A 43 -9.16 6.08 -3.01
C SER A 43 -8.62 5.16 -4.11
N SER A 44 -9.47 4.82 -5.09
CA SER A 44 -9.05 3.99 -6.24
C SER A 44 -7.91 4.64 -7.05
N GLY A 45 -7.91 5.98 -7.16
CA GLY A 45 -6.82 6.70 -7.81
C GLY A 45 -5.48 6.55 -7.08
N LEU A 46 -5.49 6.58 -5.75
CA LEU A 46 -4.29 6.38 -4.94
C LEU A 46 -3.79 4.93 -5.03
N ILE A 47 -4.68 3.94 -5.02
CA ILE A 47 -4.32 2.53 -5.25
C ILE A 47 -3.66 2.37 -6.62
N SER A 48 -4.23 2.97 -7.66
CA SER A 48 -3.66 2.91 -9.01
C SER A 48 -2.29 3.60 -9.10
N ASP A 49 -2.09 4.74 -8.42
CA ASP A 49 -0.78 5.41 -8.33
C ASP A 49 0.25 4.52 -7.63
N ILE A 50 -0.11 3.88 -6.52
CA ILE A 50 0.79 2.97 -5.76
C ILE A 50 1.16 1.72 -6.56
N LEU A 51 0.20 1.14 -7.28
CA LEU A 51 0.45 -0.02 -8.15
C LEU A 51 1.16 0.33 -9.45
N SER A 52 1.36 1.62 -9.75
CA SER A 52 2.08 2.05 -10.95
C SER A 52 3.58 1.85 -10.80
N ARG A 53 4.28 1.88 -11.94
CA ARG A 53 5.75 1.74 -12.02
C ARG A 53 6.53 2.71 -11.15
N LYS A 54 5.91 3.83 -10.80
CA LYS A 54 6.46 4.83 -9.89
C LYS A 54 6.94 4.23 -8.57
N TYR A 55 6.33 3.15 -8.10
CA TYR A 55 6.69 2.51 -6.83
C TYR A 55 7.24 1.09 -7.00
N ASP A 56 7.69 0.70 -8.20
CA ASP A 56 8.33 -0.62 -8.41
C ASP A 56 9.56 -0.81 -7.52
N TYR A 57 10.24 0.27 -7.15
CA TYR A 57 11.37 0.24 -6.21
C TYR A 57 10.97 -0.29 -4.81
N LEU A 58 9.71 -0.12 -4.39
CA LEU A 58 9.23 -0.63 -3.10
C LEU A 58 9.12 -2.16 -3.06
N ASP A 59 9.09 -2.83 -4.22
CA ASP A 59 9.11 -4.29 -4.27
C ASP A 59 10.51 -4.85 -3.97
N ALA A 60 11.57 -4.05 -4.15
CA ALA A 60 12.95 -4.44 -3.90
C ALA A 60 13.39 -4.15 -2.44
N ASP A 61 12.82 -3.13 -1.81
CA ASP A 61 13.21 -2.61 -0.48
C ASP A 61 12.44 -3.22 0.71
N SER A 62 11.64 -4.27 0.49
CA SER A 62 10.81 -4.85 1.56
C SER A 62 11.59 -5.57 2.69
N GLU A 63 12.92 -5.55 2.66
CA GLU A 63 13.78 -6.16 3.69
C GLU A 63 14.30 -5.18 4.76
N GLU A 64 14.18 -3.85 4.62
CA GLU A 64 15.02 -2.91 5.40
C GLU A 64 14.34 -1.94 6.41
N GLU A 65 13.10 -2.20 6.86
CA GLU A 65 12.47 -1.37 7.93
C GLU A 65 12.11 -2.18 9.18
N LEU A 66 13.13 -2.57 9.96
CA LEU A 66 12.93 -3.07 11.34
C LEU A 66 13.92 -2.53 12.39
N GLU A 67 14.57 -1.40 12.17
CA GLU A 67 15.22 -0.63 13.24
C GLU A 67 15.02 0.84 12.87
N ILE A 68 14.23 1.66 13.57
CA ILE A 68 14.60 2.30 14.84
C ILE A 68 13.34 3.00 15.39
N LEU A 69 12.95 2.69 16.63
CA LEU A 69 12.36 3.66 17.55
C LEU A 69 13.09 3.51 18.90
N PRO A 70 13.29 4.62 19.66
CA PRO A 70 14.40 4.85 20.57
C PRO A 70 14.45 3.97 21.82
#